data_AF-A0A537XGY8-F1
#
_entry.id   AF-A0A537XGY8-F1
#
_cell.length_a   1.000
_cell.length_b   1.000
_cell.length_c   1.000
_cell.angle_alpha   90.00
_cell.angle_beta   90.00
_cell.angle_gamma   90.00
#
_symmetry.space_group_name_H-M   'P 1'
#
loop_
_entity.id
_entity.type
_entity.pdbx_description
1 polymer ?
#
loop_
_entity_poly.entity_id
_entity_poly.type
_entity_poly.pdbx_seq_one_letter_code
_entity_poly.pdbx_strand_id
1 'polypeptide(L)'
;MRKDGIFIGIEVDDALAGDAEAVARLEEACPVDIYAQTERGGLEIVAENIDECVLCRLCLDATPQGGVRVLKLYDHEAALA
;
A
#
# COMPACT_ATOMS: atom_id res chain seq x y z
N MET A 1 -0.31 -1.04 -9.66
CA MET A 1 0.98 -1.73 -9.40
C MET A 1 0.86 -2.75 -8.28
N ARG A 2 1.58 -3.88 -8.36
CA ARG A 2 1.61 -4.94 -7.31
C ARG A 2 3.03 -5.18 -6.82
N LYS A 3 3.18 -5.43 -5.52
CA LYS A 3 4.43 -5.88 -4.91
C LYS A 3 4.14 -6.85 -3.76
N ASP A 4 4.86 -7.97 -3.75
CA ASP A 4 4.66 -9.06 -2.79
C ASP A 4 5.87 -9.16 -1.85
N GLY A 5 5.59 -9.36 -0.57
CA GLY A 5 6.51 -9.89 0.43
C GLY A 5 6.33 -11.40 0.57
N ILE A 6 6.71 -11.93 1.73
CA ILE A 6 6.53 -13.36 2.08
C ILE A 6 5.10 -13.62 2.56
N PHE A 7 4.55 -12.73 3.38
CA PHE A 7 3.26 -12.89 4.04
C PHE A 7 2.21 -11.92 3.51
N ILE A 8 2.64 -10.75 3.03
CA ILE A 8 1.76 -9.67 2.63
C ILE A 8 1.99 -9.30 1.16
N GLY A 9 0.91 -9.13 0.40
CA GLY A 9 0.91 -8.55 -0.94
C GLY A 9 0.23 -7.18 -0.91
N ILE A 10 0.78 -6.23 -1.65
CA ILE A 10 0.25 -4.88 -1.77
C ILE A 10 -0.08 -4.62 -3.23
N GLU A 11 -1.34 -4.27 -3.51
CA GLU A 11 -1.77 -3.75 -4.80
C GLU A 11 -2.25 -2.32 -4.62
N VAL A 12 -1.81 -1.42 -5.49
CA VAL A 12 -2.24 -0.03 -5.54
C VAL A 12 -2.71 0.31 -6.93
N ASP A 13 -3.84 0.99 -7.07
CA ASP A 13 -4.36 1.43 -8.36
C ASP A 13 -3.37 2.38 -9.07
N ASP A 14 -3.21 2.22 -10.39
CA ASP A 14 -2.21 3.00 -11.14
C ASP A 14 -2.57 4.50 -11.22
N ALA A 15 -3.86 4.86 -11.18
CA ALA A 15 -4.27 6.25 -11.13
C ALA A 15 -3.93 6.88 -9.77
N LEU A 16 -4.11 6.13 -8.68
CA LEU A 16 -3.69 6.56 -7.35
C LEU A 16 -2.17 6.73 -7.27
N ALA A 17 -1.41 5.77 -7.82
CA ALA A 17 0.04 5.80 -7.80
C ALA A 17 0.65 6.99 -8.58
N GLY A 18 -0.12 7.60 -9.48
CA GLY A 18 0.25 8.79 -10.26
C GLY A 18 -0.24 10.12 -9.68
N ASP A 19 -1.05 10.12 -8.62
CA ASP A 19 -1.58 11.32 -7.97
C ASP A 19 -0.74 11.69 -6.75
N ALA A 20 0.06 12.75 -6.87
CA ALA A 20 0.97 13.18 -5.81
C ALA A 20 0.28 13.51 -4.48
N GLU A 21 -0.96 14.03 -4.49
CA GLU A 21 -1.68 14.31 -3.25
C GLU A 21 -2.16 13.01 -2.60
N ALA A 22 -2.66 12.07 -3.39
CA ALA A 22 -3.08 10.76 -2.90
C ALA A 22 -1.89 9.94 -2.35
N VAL A 23 -0.73 10.02 -3.02
CA VAL A 23 0.51 9.34 -2.60
C VAL A 23 1.01 9.89 -1.27
N ALA A 24 1.04 11.21 -1.09
CA ALA A 24 1.47 11.82 0.18
C ALA A 24 0.56 11.37 1.35
N ARG A 25 -0.76 11.34 1.13
CA ARG A 25 -1.71 10.83 2.15
C ARG A 25 -1.48 9.35 2.48
N LEU A 26 -1.13 8.55 1.48
CA LEU A 26 -0.88 7.12 1.65
C LEU A 26 0.43 6.85 2.41
N GLU A 27 1.48 7.62 2.14
CA GLU A 27 2.74 7.62 2.89
C GLU A 27 2.50 7.96 4.37
N GLU A 28 1.79 9.06 4.67
CA GLU A 28 1.47 9.48 6.04
C GLU A 28 0.62 8.45 6.81
N ALA A 29 -0.21 7.68 6.10
CA ALA A 29 -1.16 6.74 6.73
C ALA A 29 -0.50 5.45 7.23
N CYS A 30 0.64 5.03 6.67
CA CYS A 30 1.22 3.72 7.00
C CYS A 30 2.20 3.81 8.17
N PRO A 31 1.93 3.15 9.31
CA PRO A 31 2.77 3.26 10.51
C PRO A 31 4.12 2.54 10.41
N VAL A 32 4.35 1.84 9.29
CA VAL A 32 5.55 1.02 9.04
C VAL A 32 6.17 1.34 7.67
N ASP A 33 5.84 2.51 7.10
CA ASP A 33 6.53 3.07 5.94
C ASP A 33 6.56 2.15 4.69
N ILE A 34 5.45 1.45 4.40
CA ILE A 34 5.32 0.62 3.18
C ILE A 34 5.25 1.49 1.91
N TYR A 35 4.78 2.72 2.04
CA TYR A 35 4.56 3.64 0.93
C TYR A 35 5.45 4.86 1.09
N ALA A 36 6.10 5.26 0.02
CA ALA A 36 6.92 6.47 -0.03
C ALA A 36 6.59 7.27 -1.29
N GLN A 37 6.61 8.59 -1.19
CA GLN A 37 6.56 9.47 -2.35
C GLN A 37 7.95 9.62 -2.97
N THR A 38 8.05 9.31 -4.27
CA THR A 38 9.27 9.58 -5.05
C THR A 38 9.45 11.08 -5.27
N GLU A 39 10.66 11.52 -5.61
CA GLU A 39 10.95 12.94 -5.92
C GLU A 39 10.07 13.53 -7.04
N ARG A 40 9.48 12.69 -7.90
CA ARG A 40 8.59 13.09 -9.00
C ARG A 40 7.11 13.08 -8.60
N GLY A 41 6.79 12.82 -7.33
CA GLY A 41 5.43 12.75 -6.80
C GLY A 41 4.71 11.41 -6.99
N GLY A 42 5.33 10.43 -7.66
CA GLY A 42 4.75 9.10 -7.85
C GLY A 42 4.97 8.18 -6.65
N LEU A 43 4.20 7.10 -6.57
CA LEU A 43 4.30 6.11 -5.49
C LEU A 43 5.49 5.16 -5.64
N GLU A 44 6.19 4.93 -4.54
CA GLU A 44 7.06 3.78 -4.32
C GLU A 44 6.46 2.85 -3.24
N ILE A 45 6.41 1.55 -3.52
CA ILE A 45 6.13 0.53 -2.50
C ILE A 45 7.48 0.00 -1.98
N VAL A 46 7.80 0.30 -0.73
CA VAL A 46 9.07 -0.01 -0.05
C VAL A 46 9.10 -1.51 0.30
N ALA A 47 9.86 -2.29 -0.49
CA ALA A 47 9.81 -3.75 -0.46
C ALA A 47 10.12 -4.35 0.92
N GLU A 48 11.13 -3.79 1.57
CA GLU A 48 11.64 -4.27 2.86
C GLU A 48 10.63 -4.12 4.00
N ASN A 49 9.65 -3.23 3.85
CA ASN A 49 8.64 -2.94 4.87
C ASN A 49 7.32 -3.68 4.66
N ILE A 50 7.14 -4.39 3.53
CA ILE A 50 5.84 -5.01 3.18
C ILE A 50 5.37 -6.00 4.26
N ASP A 51 6.26 -6.85 4.75
CA ASP A 51 5.93 -7.85 5.77
C ASP A 51 5.84 -7.29 7.20
N GLU A 52 6.20 -6.01 7.39
CA GLU A 52 5.96 -5.29 8.65
C GLU A 52 4.50 -4.82 8.76
N CYS A 53 3.65 -5.07 7.76
CA CYS A 53 2.24 -4.70 7.80
C CYS A 53 1.50 -5.34 8.99
N VAL A 54 1.04 -4.49 9.91
CA VAL A 54 0.29 -4.88 11.10
C VAL A 54 -1.23 -4.99 10.88
N LEU A 55 -1.70 -5.02 9.62
CA LEU A 55 -3.12 -5.10 9.25
C LEU A 55 -4.00 -4.00 9.87
N CYS A 56 -3.46 -2.79 10.09
CA CYS A 56 -4.15 -1.67 10.73
C CYS A 56 -5.27 -1.03 9.91
N ARG A 57 -5.35 -1.35 8.61
CA ARG A 57 -6.29 -0.80 7.61
C ARG A 57 -6.16 0.70 7.28
N LEU A 58 -5.26 1.43 7.90
CA LEU A 58 -5.14 2.89 7.69
C LEU A 58 -4.95 3.28 6.21
N CYS A 59 -4.18 2.50 5.43
CA CYS A 59 -4.01 2.73 3.99
C CYS A 59 -5.30 2.51 3.16
N LEU A 60 -6.18 1.61 3.60
CA LEU A 60 -7.49 1.39 2.97
C LEU A 60 -8.41 2.58 3.22
N ASP A 61 -8.35 3.15 4.43
CA ASP A 61 -9.20 4.28 4.84
C ASP A 61 -8.68 5.63 4.29
N ALA A 62 -7.38 5.75 4.05
CA ALA A 62 -6.74 6.93 3.48
C ALA A 62 -6.98 7.10 1.97
N THR A 63 -7.53 6.08 1.30
CA THR A 63 -7.67 6.04 -0.15
C THR A 63 -9.11 5.75 -0.58
N PRO A 64 -9.53 6.13 -1.80
CA PRO A 64 -10.82 5.71 -2.33
C PRO A 64 -10.93 4.18 -2.35
N GLN A 65 -12.16 3.67 -2.28
CA GLN A 65 -12.40 2.23 -2.31
C GLN A 65 -11.72 1.57 -3.53
N GLY A 66 -10.90 0.56 -3.27
CA GLY A 66 -10.14 -0.15 -4.30
C GLY A 66 -8.83 0.53 -4.71
N GLY A 67 -8.51 1.70 -4.17
CA GLY A 67 -7.23 2.38 -4.39
C GLY A 67 -6.03 1.60 -3.84
N VAL A 68 -6.22 0.92 -2.71
CA VAL A 68 -5.24 0.00 -2.11
C VAL A 68 -5.90 -1.33 -1.81
N ARG A 69 -5.16 -2.43 -1.98
CA ARG A 69 -5.51 -3.77 -1.48
C ARG A 69 -4.32 -4.34 -0.73
N VAL A 70 -4.58 -4.84 0.48
CA VAL A 70 -3.63 -5.61 1.27
C VAL A 70 -4.06 -7.06 1.21
N LEU A 71 -3.20 -7.94 0.70
CA LEU A 71 -3.45 -9.36 0.49
C LEU A 71 -2.69 -10.17 1.53
N LYS A 72 -3.38 -11.08 2.23
CA LYS A 72 -2.72 -12.06 3.11
C LYS A 72 -2.31 -13.26 2.27
N LEU A 73 -1.04 -13.32 1.86
CA LEU A 73 -0.53 -14.36 0.97
C LEU A 73 -0.56 -15.76 1.63
N TYR A 74 -0.45 -15.79 2.95
CA TYR A 74 -0.59 -17.03 3.75
C TYR A 74 -2.05 -17.52 3.89
N ASP A 75 -3.02 -16.75 3.42
CA ASP A 75 -4.45 -17.03 3.53
C ASP A 75 -5.11 -16.94 2.14
N HIS A 76 -4.53 -17.65 1.16
CA HIS A 76 -5.04 -17.71 -0.22
C HIS A 76 -5.27 -16.33 -0.87
N GLU A 77 -4.38 -15.38 -0.61
CA GLU A 77 -4.49 -13.99 -1.06
C GLU A 77 -5.78 -13.29 -0.58
N ALA A 78 -6.34 -13.70 0.56
CA ALA A 78 -7.50 -13.06 1.15
C ALA A 78 -7.23 -11.57 1.36
N ALA A 79 -8.05 -10.73 0.74
CA ALA A 79 -7.97 -9.29 0.93
C ALA A 79 -8.31 -8.93 2.39
N LEU A 80 -7.55 -8.01 2.95
CA LEU A 80 -7.90 -7.36 4.20
C LEU A 80 -9.21 -6.58 3.99
N ALA A 81 -10.27 -7.05 4.64
CA ALA A 81 -11.60 -6.45 4.62
C ALA A 81 -11.73 -5.42 5.73
#